data_AF-B2WPI4-F1
#
_entry.id   AF-B2WPI4-F1
#
_cell.length_a   1.000
_cell.length_b   1.000
_cell.length_c   1.000
_cell.angle_alpha   90.00
_cell.angle_beta   90.00
_cell.angle_gamma   90.00
#
_symmetry.space_group_name_H-M   'P 1'
#
loop_
_entity.id
_entity.type
_entity.pdbx_description
1 polymer ?
#
loop_
_entity_poly.entity_id
_entity_poly.type
_entity_poly.pdbx_seq_one_letter_code
_entity_poly.pdbx_strand_id
1 'polypeptide(L)'
;MSVLSNRDPTVILTDYTNWAKWYQQLQAECAAYQVWEKVDPKQRGIPLIEPQPPLAPLIGSYQPSTAATNLHVTQYRQAIGDDSAEAPAYVPVRPSDLATNAKTSYKEDIDYYRIQLEEFKILNQRYQQERTGLGKLTEHIRKTVSQHLFYNCCKAGLSHRQWIENLAANVGIDTKEELKRARERYLAAQKPMRLLAQWETWLTEMDHAITEGKALGIPECQDEEFIKEDFVKAVLKPSPEWTTAFMAGGNKDPLPRVRLTVASDQTQGPEGRLCSKWTSTERRRRR
;
A
#
# COMPACT_ATOMS: atom_id res chain seq x y z
N MET A 1 1.51 22.68 -15.37
CA MET A 1 0.41 21.74 -15.08
C MET A 1 0.52 21.33 -13.62
N SER A 2 -0.20 22.02 -12.74
CA SER A 2 -0.19 21.73 -11.30
C SER A 2 -1.19 20.62 -11.03
N VAL A 3 -0.69 19.42 -10.77
CA VAL A 3 -1.51 18.33 -10.24
C VAL A 3 -1.85 18.71 -8.81
N LEU A 4 -3.06 19.22 -8.58
CA LEU A 4 -3.62 19.35 -7.25
C LEU A 4 -3.68 17.94 -6.65
N SER A 5 -2.67 17.60 -5.86
CA SER A 5 -2.74 16.47 -4.95
C SER A 5 -3.82 16.79 -3.93
N ASN A 6 -5.06 16.38 -4.20
CA ASN A 6 -6.06 16.16 -3.17
C ASN A 6 -5.55 15.02 -2.29
N ARG A 7 -4.61 15.34 -1.40
CA ARG A 7 -4.30 14.49 -0.26
C ARG A 7 -5.43 14.71 0.72
N ASP A 8 -6.22 13.67 0.98
CA ASP A 8 -7.02 13.64 2.19
C ASP A 8 -6.14 14.02 3.39
N PRO A 9 -6.66 14.78 4.37
CA PRO A 9 -5.88 15.18 5.52
C PRO A 9 -5.27 13.94 6.19
N THR A 10 -3.98 13.99 6.47
CA THR A 10 -3.27 12.92 7.16
C THR A 10 -3.94 12.69 8.51
N VAL A 11 -4.49 11.50 8.73
CA VAL A 11 -5.19 11.18 9.97
C VAL A 11 -4.14 10.89 11.03
N ILE A 12 -4.24 11.58 12.17
CA ILE A 12 -3.43 11.27 13.36
C ILE A 12 -4.24 10.31 14.24
N LEU A 13 -3.63 9.18 14.59
CA LEU A 13 -4.19 8.20 15.51
C LEU A 13 -3.98 8.69 16.95
N THR A 14 -5.04 9.25 17.53
CA THR A 14 -5.11 9.68 18.93
C THR A 14 -5.93 8.72 19.77
N ASP A 15 -7.04 8.24 19.20
CA ASP A 15 -8.03 7.41 19.88
C ASP A 15 -8.78 6.54 18.87
N TYR A 16 -9.83 5.89 19.36
CA TYR A 16 -10.61 4.94 18.59
C TYR A 16 -11.34 5.55 17.41
N THR A 17 -11.78 6.80 17.50
CA THR A 17 -12.57 7.47 16.44
C THR A 17 -11.76 7.63 15.14
N ASN A 18 -10.44 7.68 15.25
CA ASN A 18 -9.52 7.82 14.13
C ASN A 18 -9.05 6.47 13.57
N TRP A 19 -9.28 5.36 14.29
CA TRP A 19 -8.72 4.04 13.96
C TRP A 19 -9.05 3.59 12.54
N ALA A 20 -10.33 3.56 12.16
CA ALA A 20 -10.76 3.03 10.87
C ALA A 20 -10.12 3.80 9.69
N LYS A 21 -10.16 5.14 9.76
CA LYS A 21 -9.59 6.02 8.72
C LYS A 21 -8.07 5.92 8.67
N TRP A 22 -7.42 5.91 9.83
CA TRP A 22 -5.97 5.76 9.93
C TRP A 22 -5.51 4.40 9.40
N TYR A 23 -6.20 3.32 9.75
CA TYR A 23 -5.88 1.97 9.32
C TYR A 23 -6.02 1.81 7.81
N GLN A 24 -7.05 2.42 7.19
CA GLN A 24 -7.19 2.47 5.74
C GLN A 24 -6.07 3.27 5.06
N GLN A 25 -5.68 4.43 5.61
CA GLN A 25 -4.54 5.20 5.09
C GLN A 25 -3.24 4.39 5.21
N LEU A 26 -3.02 3.71 6.32
CA LEU A 26 -1.87 2.83 6.53
C LEU A 26 -1.84 1.69 5.50
N GLN A 27 -2.98 1.05 5.24
CA GLN A 27 -3.11 0.00 4.23
C GLN A 27 -2.73 0.50 2.83
N ALA A 28 -3.22 1.67 2.44
CA ALA A 28 -2.92 2.28 1.15
C ALA A 28 -1.42 2.62 1.00
N GLU A 29 -0.81 3.18 2.04
CA GLU A 29 0.63 3.45 2.09
C GLU A 29 1.47 2.17 2.02
N CYS A 30 1.10 1.15 2.80
CA CYS A 30 1.79 -0.15 2.76
C CYS A 30 1.68 -0.83 1.39
N ALA A 31 0.53 -0.71 0.72
CA ALA A 31 0.33 -1.22 -0.63
C ALA A 31 1.20 -0.48 -1.64
N ALA A 32 1.34 0.85 -1.51
CA ALA A 32 2.23 1.65 -2.36
C ALA A 32 3.71 1.25 -2.21
N TYR A 33 4.13 0.81 -1.03
CA TYR A 33 5.48 0.28 -0.80
C TYR A 33 5.62 -1.23 -1.03
N GLN A 34 4.53 -1.93 -1.40
CA GLN A 34 4.50 -3.38 -1.57
C GLN A 34 4.92 -4.17 -0.32
N VAL A 35 4.65 -3.63 0.87
CA VAL A 35 4.99 -4.26 2.16
C VAL A 35 3.78 -4.76 2.95
N TRP A 36 2.55 -4.51 2.47
CA TRP A 36 1.32 -4.85 3.21
C TRP A 36 1.29 -6.30 3.69
N GLU A 37 1.62 -7.26 2.82
CA GLU A 37 1.59 -8.70 3.18
C GLU A 37 2.53 -9.06 4.35
N LYS A 38 3.58 -8.27 4.55
CA LYS A 38 4.58 -8.47 5.62
C LYS A 38 4.12 -7.89 6.95
N VAL A 39 3.25 -6.89 6.92
CA VAL A 39 2.85 -6.11 8.11
C VAL A 39 1.40 -6.34 8.51
N ASP A 40 0.57 -6.89 7.62
CA ASP A 40 -0.82 -7.25 7.93
C ASP A 40 -0.85 -8.26 9.10
N PRO A 41 -1.52 -7.92 10.22
CA PRO A 41 -1.75 -8.84 11.35
C PRO A 41 -2.44 -10.15 10.96
N LYS A 42 -3.24 -10.13 9.89
CA LYS A 42 -4.01 -11.31 9.45
C LYS A 42 -3.20 -12.25 8.57
N GLN A 43 -2.10 -11.77 8.00
CA GLN A 43 -1.27 -12.55 7.08
C GLN A 43 -0.02 -13.09 7.78
N ARG A 44 0.59 -14.10 7.18
CA ARG A 44 1.84 -14.73 7.67
C ARG A 44 3.05 -14.34 6.83
N GLY A 45 2.99 -13.25 6.07
CA GLY A 45 4.14 -12.79 5.29
C GLY A 45 5.33 -12.53 6.19
N ILE A 46 6.48 -13.13 5.85
CA ILE A 46 7.74 -12.95 6.57
C ILE A 46 8.59 -11.97 5.74
N PRO A 47 9.19 -10.94 6.36
CA PRO A 47 10.16 -10.08 5.68
C PRO A 47 11.29 -10.89 5.03
N LEU A 48 11.84 -10.38 3.93
CA LEU A 48 12.97 -10.98 3.25
C LEU A 48 14.19 -10.99 4.18
N ILE A 49 14.94 -12.09 4.10
CA ILE A 49 16.22 -12.26 4.79
C ILE A 49 17.31 -11.67 3.89
N GLU A 50 18.32 -11.05 4.50
CA GLU A 50 19.47 -10.54 3.78
C GLU A 50 20.17 -11.67 3.01
N PRO A 51 20.26 -11.58 1.67
CA PRO A 51 20.89 -12.63 0.87
C PRO A 51 22.40 -12.65 1.13
N GLN A 52 23.00 -13.84 1.05
CA GLN A 52 24.43 -14.01 1.21
C GLN A 52 25.14 -13.95 -0.15
N PRO A 53 26.29 -13.27 -0.24
CA PRO A 53 27.04 -13.21 -1.49
C PRO A 53 27.59 -14.60 -1.85
N PRO A 54 27.55 -15.00 -3.13
CA PRO A 54 28.17 -16.25 -3.55
C PRO A 54 29.69 -16.16 -3.41
N LEU A 55 30.34 -17.30 -3.18
CA LEU A 55 31.79 -17.40 -3.09
C LEU A 55 32.39 -17.55 -4.49
N ALA A 56 33.36 -16.69 -4.82
CA ALA A 56 34.09 -16.81 -6.07
C ALA A 56 34.98 -18.05 -6.06
N PRO A 57 35.10 -18.78 -7.19
CA PRO A 57 36.01 -19.92 -7.28
C PRO A 57 37.46 -19.43 -7.12
N LEU A 58 38.20 -20.13 -6.26
CA LEU A 58 39.57 -19.77 -5.93
C LEU A 58 40.52 -20.39 -6.97
N ILE A 59 41.20 -19.56 -7.75
CA ILE A 59 42.11 -20.09 -8.80
C ILE A 59 43.21 -21.02 -8.27
N GLY A 60 43.64 -20.81 -7.03
CA GLY A 60 44.62 -21.66 -6.35
C GLY A 60 44.14 -23.07 -6.00
N SER A 61 42.82 -23.35 -6.07
CA SER A 61 42.29 -24.71 -5.86
C SER A 61 42.35 -25.59 -7.11
N TYR A 62 42.81 -25.05 -8.24
CA TYR A 62 42.88 -25.76 -9.52
C TYR A 62 44.31 -26.18 -9.84
N GLN A 63 44.45 -27.24 -10.63
CA GLN A 63 45.76 -27.84 -10.92
C GLN A 63 46.65 -26.88 -11.75
N PRO A 64 47.89 -26.59 -11.29
CA PRO A 64 48.86 -25.82 -12.07
C PRO A 64 49.32 -26.60 -13.30
N SER A 65 49.72 -25.86 -14.33
CA SER A 65 50.42 -26.40 -15.49
C SER A 65 51.86 -26.77 -15.13
N THR A 66 52.40 -27.77 -15.82
CA THR A 66 53.81 -28.17 -15.68
C THR A 66 54.75 -27.00 -16.02
N ALA A 67 54.40 -26.18 -17.01
CA ALA A 67 55.21 -25.01 -17.40
C ALA A 67 55.30 -23.97 -16.28
N ALA A 68 54.17 -23.62 -15.66
CA ALA A 68 54.16 -22.67 -14.54
C ALA A 68 54.90 -23.23 -13.30
N THR A 69 54.73 -24.53 -13.03
CA THR A 69 55.43 -25.22 -11.93
C THR A 69 56.94 -25.21 -12.16
N ASN A 70 57.41 -25.57 -13.35
CA ASN A 70 58.85 -25.59 -13.67
C ASN A 70 59.47 -24.19 -13.61
N LEU A 71 58.74 -23.16 -14.06
CA LEU A 71 59.17 -21.78 -13.95
C LEU A 71 59.30 -21.36 -12.48
N HIS A 72 58.32 -21.69 -11.64
CA HIS A 72 58.36 -21.43 -10.21
C HIS A 72 59.57 -22.07 -9.54
N VAL A 73 59.81 -23.36 -9.80
CA VAL A 73 60.97 -24.10 -9.26
C VAL A 73 62.29 -23.43 -9.68
N THR A 74 62.41 -23.05 -10.94
CA THR A 74 63.61 -22.39 -11.48
C THR A 74 63.85 -21.03 -10.80
N GLN A 75 62.80 -20.22 -10.66
CA GLN A 75 62.87 -18.92 -10.01
C GLN A 75 63.21 -19.04 -8.52
N TYR A 76 62.68 -20.05 -7.84
CA TYR A 76 62.95 -20.31 -6.42
C TYR A 76 64.43 -20.67 -6.19
N ARG A 77 64.96 -21.62 -6.96
CA ARG A 77 66.37 -22.04 -6.86
C ARG A 77 67.34 -20.89 -7.16
N GLN A 78 67.04 -20.09 -8.17
CA GLN A 78 67.82 -18.88 -8.50
C GLN A 78 67.81 -17.85 -7.36
N ALA A 79 66.67 -17.67 -6.69
CA ALA A 79 66.56 -16.73 -5.58
C ALA A 79 67.34 -17.17 -4.33
N ILE A 80 67.46 -18.47 -4.10
CA ILE A 80 68.16 -19.05 -2.93
C ILE A 80 69.64 -19.31 -3.23
N GLY A 81 70.03 -19.45 -4.50
CA GLY A 81 71.40 -19.78 -4.90
C GLY A 81 71.78 -21.24 -4.65
N ASP A 82 70.78 -22.13 -4.56
CA ASP A 82 70.96 -23.57 -4.38
C ASP A 82 70.11 -24.34 -5.42
N ASP A 83 70.78 -24.99 -6.36
CA ASP A 83 70.16 -25.77 -7.43
C ASP A 83 69.50 -27.07 -6.94
N SER A 84 69.85 -27.52 -5.74
CA SER A 84 69.27 -28.71 -5.10
C SER A 84 68.07 -28.38 -4.20
N ALA A 85 67.75 -27.10 -4.01
CA ALA A 85 66.64 -26.68 -3.17
C ALA A 85 65.29 -27.19 -3.70
N GLU A 86 64.49 -27.75 -2.80
CA GLU A 86 63.12 -28.17 -3.06
C GLU A 86 62.18 -26.97 -2.93
N ALA A 87 61.58 -26.56 -4.05
CA ALA A 87 60.65 -25.44 -4.06
C ALA A 87 59.31 -25.84 -3.42
N PRO A 88 58.63 -24.91 -2.72
CA PRO A 88 57.27 -25.15 -2.25
C PRO A 88 56.31 -25.40 -3.41
N ALA A 89 55.17 -26.02 -3.12
CA ALA A 89 54.14 -26.26 -4.12
C ALA A 89 53.66 -24.95 -4.73
N TYR A 90 53.70 -24.86 -6.06
CA TYR A 90 53.23 -23.69 -6.78
C TYR A 90 51.70 -23.58 -6.73
N VAL A 91 51.20 -22.44 -6.26
CA VAL A 91 49.76 -22.10 -6.26
C VAL A 91 49.47 -21.18 -7.45
N PRO A 92 48.60 -21.58 -8.40
CA PRO A 92 48.18 -20.73 -9.51
C PRO A 92 47.62 -19.38 -9.04
N VAL A 93 47.97 -18.32 -9.75
CA VAL A 93 47.44 -16.96 -9.48
C VAL A 93 46.73 -16.37 -10.70
N ARG A 94 46.92 -16.94 -11.89
CA ARG A 94 46.30 -16.50 -13.14
C ARG A 94 45.80 -17.68 -13.96
N PRO A 95 44.76 -17.50 -14.80
CA PRO A 95 44.23 -18.59 -15.63
C PRO A 95 45.26 -19.20 -16.58
N SER A 96 46.27 -18.44 -16.99
CA SER A 96 47.40 -18.94 -17.79
C SER A 96 48.15 -20.07 -17.12
N ASP A 97 48.23 -20.03 -15.79
CA ASP A 97 49.08 -20.90 -14.98
C ASP A 97 48.49 -22.30 -14.82
N LEU A 98 47.20 -22.46 -15.15
CA LEU A 98 46.43 -23.70 -15.00
C LEU A 98 46.72 -24.72 -16.11
N ALA A 99 46.59 -26.00 -15.76
CA ALA A 99 46.55 -27.10 -16.73
C ALA A 99 45.33 -27.00 -17.66
N THR A 100 45.36 -27.61 -18.85
CA THR A 100 44.32 -27.45 -19.88
C THR A 100 42.92 -27.87 -19.41
N ASN A 101 42.82 -29.01 -18.71
CA ASN A 101 41.57 -29.48 -18.09
C ASN A 101 41.12 -28.53 -16.97
N ALA A 102 42.03 -28.10 -16.11
CA ALA A 102 41.77 -27.17 -15.02
C ALA A 102 41.31 -25.79 -15.51
N LYS A 103 41.79 -25.33 -16.68
CA LYS A 103 41.31 -24.12 -17.35
C LYS A 103 39.83 -24.24 -17.73
N THR A 104 39.40 -25.41 -18.21
CA THR A 104 37.99 -25.65 -18.57
C THR A 104 37.12 -25.67 -17.33
N SER A 105 37.48 -26.43 -16.29
CA SER A 105 36.72 -26.47 -15.04
C SER A 105 36.64 -25.10 -14.36
N TYR A 106 37.75 -24.35 -14.30
CA TYR A 106 37.76 -23.00 -13.76
C TYR A 106 36.83 -22.05 -14.54
N LYS A 107 36.78 -22.18 -15.88
CA LYS A 107 35.84 -21.38 -16.70
C LYS A 107 34.39 -21.73 -16.39
N GLU A 108 34.05 -23.01 -16.30
CA GLU A 108 32.70 -23.47 -15.97
C GLU A 108 32.26 -22.99 -14.59
N ASP A 109 33.13 -23.09 -13.58
CA ASP A 109 32.85 -22.61 -12.23
C ASP A 109 32.70 -21.08 -12.18
N ILE A 110 33.50 -20.34 -12.96
CA ILE A 110 33.36 -18.87 -13.10
C ILE A 110 32.02 -18.51 -13.76
N ASP A 111 31.59 -19.27 -14.78
CA ASP A 111 30.31 -19.03 -15.45
C ASP A 111 29.14 -19.37 -14.52
N TYR A 112 29.22 -20.46 -13.76
CA TYR A 112 28.23 -20.78 -12.72
C TYR A 112 28.19 -19.71 -11.63
N TYR A 113 29.34 -19.27 -11.12
CA TYR A 113 29.45 -18.16 -10.17
C TYR A 113 28.82 -16.87 -10.71
N ARG A 114 28.99 -16.56 -12.01
CA ARG A 114 28.38 -15.38 -12.62
C ARG A 114 26.85 -15.46 -12.57
N ILE A 115 26.26 -16.63 -12.83
CA ILE A 115 24.80 -16.84 -12.72
C ILE A 115 24.34 -16.63 -11.27
N GLN A 116 25.03 -17.23 -10.31
CA GLN A 116 24.72 -17.06 -8.88
C GLN A 116 24.85 -15.61 -8.43
N LEU A 117 25.82 -14.87 -8.97
CA LEU A 117 26.02 -13.45 -8.68
C LEU A 117 24.85 -12.60 -9.23
N GLU A 118 24.33 -12.92 -10.42
CA GLU A 118 23.14 -12.25 -10.95
C GLU A 118 21.89 -12.54 -10.12
N GLU A 119 21.67 -13.79 -9.69
CA GLU A 119 20.59 -14.14 -8.77
C GLU A 119 20.71 -13.38 -7.45
N PHE A 120 21.90 -13.35 -6.85
CA PHE A 120 22.19 -12.58 -5.65
C PHE A 120 21.87 -11.09 -5.83
N LYS A 121 22.26 -10.48 -6.95
CA LYS A 121 21.95 -9.07 -7.23
C LYS A 121 20.45 -8.81 -7.26
N ILE A 122 19.67 -9.67 -7.90
CA ILE A 122 18.21 -9.57 -7.96
C ILE A 122 17.60 -9.70 -6.57
N LEU A 123 18.02 -10.70 -5.80
CA LEU A 123 17.54 -10.92 -4.43
C LEU A 123 17.90 -9.75 -3.52
N ASN A 124 19.14 -9.26 -3.59
CA ASN A 124 19.59 -8.12 -2.80
C ASN A 124 18.82 -6.85 -3.17
N GLN A 125 18.57 -6.62 -4.46
CA GLN A 125 17.75 -5.49 -4.90
C GLN A 125 16.34 -5.54 -4.30
N ARG A 126 15.68 -6.71 -4.34
CA ARG A 126 14.35 -6.89 -3.74
C ARG A 126 14.37 -6.70 -2.22
N TYR A 127 15.38 -7.25 -1.54
CA TYR A 127 15.59 -7.06 -0.12
C TYR A 127 15.74 -5.57 0.22
N GLN A 128 16.60 -4.83 -0.48
CA GLN A 128 16.81 -3.40 -0.23
C GLN A 128 15.55 -2.56 -0.49
N GLN A 129 14.77 -2.90 -1.52
CA GLN A 129 13.47 -2.27 -1.79
C GLN A 129 12.49 -2.49 -0.63
N GLU A 130 12.38 -3.73 -0.14
CA GLU A 130 11.53 -4.05 1.02
C GLU A 130 11.99 -3.30 2.27
N ARG A 131 13.30 -3.30 2.57
CA ARG A 131 13.86 -2.56 3.71
C ARG A 131 13.58 -1.06 3.63
N THR A 132 13.67 -0.49 2.42
CA THR A 132 13.32 0.91 2.18
C THR A 132 11.83 1.17 2.40
N GLY A 133 10.96 0.28 1.92
CA GLY A 133 9.51 0.35 2.13
C GLY A 133 9.14 0.29 3.62
N LEU A 134 9.73 -0.66 4.36
CA LEU A 134 9.56 -0.78 5.81
C LEU A 134 10.09 0.43 6.57
N GLY A 135 11.21 1.03 6.12
CA GLY A 135 11.73 2.28 6.68
C GLY A 135 10.76 3.45 6.50
N LYS A 136 10.15 3.59 5.32
CA LYS A 136 9.10 4.58 5.06
C LYS A 136 7.86 4.34 5.90
N LEU A 137 7.48 3.08 6.10
CA LEU A 137 6.37 2.72 6.98
C LEU A 137 6.64 3.10 8.44
N THR A 138 7.84 2.84 8.96
CA THR A 138 8.25 3.30 10.30
C THR A 138 8.06 4.82 10.43
N GLU A 139 8.52 5.57 9.43
CA GLU A 139 8.43 7.02 9.42
C GLU A 139 6.98 7.51 9.34
N HIS A 140 6.15 6.83 8.55
CA HIS A 140 4.72 7.11 8.46
C HIS A 140 4.04 6.91 9.80
N ILE A 141 4.19 5.72 10.43
CA ILE A 141 3.63 5.42 11.75
C ILE A 141 4.09 6.45 12.80
N ARG A 142 5.38 6.83 12.79
CA ARG A 142 5.91 7.85 13.70
C ARG A 142 5.22 9.22 13.55
N LYS A 143 4.83 9.59 12.33
CA LYS A 143 4.16 10.87 12.03
C LYS A 143 2.64 10.82 12.25
N THR A 144 2.03 9.66 12.04
CA THR A 144 0.57 9.52 12.04
C THR A 144 0.02 8.86 13.30
N VAL A 145 0.86 8.49 14.26
CA VAL A 145 0.44 7.99 15.57
C VAL A 145 0.82 9.00 16.65
N SER A 146 -0.11 9.28 17.57
CA SER A 146 0.16 10.16 18.71
C SER A 146 1.34 9.65 19.55
N GLN A 147 2.07 10.60 20.13
CA GLN A 147 3.33 10.30 20.81
C GLN A 147 3.20 9.26 21.93
N HIS A 148 2.14 9.34 22.75
CA HIS A 148 1.86 8.36 23.81
C HIS A 148 1.63 6.95 23.26
N LEU A 149 0.81 6.81 22.21
CA LEU A 149 0.55 5.51 21.59
C LEU A 149 1.80 4.94 20.94
N PHE A 150 2.59 5.77 20.24
CA PHE A 150 3.84 5.34 19.63
C PHE A 150 4.81 4.80 20.69
N TYR A 151 5.03 5.53 21.79
CA TYR A 151 5.94 5.08 22.84
C TYR A 151 5.50 3.78 23.51
N ASN A 152 4.20 3.55 23.68
CA ASN A 152 3.69 2.37 24.37
C ASN A 152 3.51 1.16 23.46
N CYS A 153 3.12 1.35 22.20
CA CYS A 153 2.76 0.27 21.27
C CYS A 153 3.89 -0.10 20.29
N CYS A 154 4.77 0.84 19.93
CA CYS A 154 5.74 0.70 18.84
C CYS A 154 7.19 0.56 19.35
N LYS A 155 7.51 -0.56 20.00
CA LYS A 155 8.85 -0.81 20.56
C LYS A 155 9.83 -1.30 19.48
N ALA A 156 11.09 -0.85 19.53
CA ALA A 156 12.11 -1.15 18.51
C ALA A 156 12.42 -2.65 18.30
N GLY A 157 12.19 -3.51 19.31
CA GLY A 157 12.37 -4.96 19.19
C GLY A 157 11.15 -5.70 18.61
N LEU A 158 10.03 -5.01 18.41
CA LEU A 158 8.81 -5.57 17.86
C LEU A 158 8.75 -5.33 16.36
N SER A 159 8.12 -6.26 15.65
CA SER A 159 7.81 -6.11 14.23
C SER A 159 6.71 -5.06 14.00
N HIS A 160 6.65 -4.47 12.80
CA HIS A 160 5.56 -3.58 12.40
C HIS A 160 4.19 -4.23 12.55
N ARG A 161 4.09 -5.55 12.33
CA ARG A 161 2.86 -6.31 12.57
C ARG A 161 2.42 -6.20 14.02
N GLN A 162 3.33 -6.47 14.96
CA GLN A 162 3.06 -6.34 16.39
C GLN A 162 2.74 -4.90 16.80
N TRP A 163 3.35 -3.90 16.15
CA TRP A 163 2.98 -2.50 16.38
C TRP A 163 1.52 -2.25 16.03
N ILE A 164 1.09 -2.71 14.85
CA ILE A 164 -0.30 -2.56 14.38
C ILE A 164 -1.27 -3.33 15.30
N GLU A 165 -0.92 -4.54 15.72
CA GLU A 165 -1.71 -5.33 16.69
C GLU A 165 -1.85 -4.61 18.03
N ASN A 166 -0.76 -4.05 18.56
CA ASN A 166 -0.78 -3.31 19.83
C ASN A 166 -1.62 -2.04 19.72
N LEU A 167 -1.50 -1.31 18.60
CA LEU A 167 -2.33 -0.13 18.34
C LEU A 167 -3.81 -0.52 18.24
N ALA A 168 -4.13 -1.60 17.54
CA ALA A 168 -5.48 -2.14 17.47
C ALA A 168 -6.02 -2.55 18.85
N ALA A 169 -5.18 -3.15 19.70
CA ALA A 169 -5.60 -3.54 21.05
C ALA A 169 -5.86 -2.33 21.98
N ASN A 170 -5.16 -1.21 21.78
CA ASN A 170 -5.29 -0.02 22.62
C ASN A 170 -6.39 0.94 22.16
N VAL A 171 -6.54 1.12 20.84
CA VAL A 171 -7.48 2.09 20.27
C VAL A 171 -8.36 1.52 19.17
N GLY A 172 -8.17 0.27 18.75
CA GLY A 172 -9.03 -0.34 17.74
C GLY A 172 -10.48 -0.39 18.20
N ILE A 173 -11.39 -0.01 17.31
CA ILE A 173 -12.82 -0.26 17.49
C ILE A 173 -13.09 -1.69 17.01
N ASP A 174 -13.86 -2.45 17.80
CA ASP A 174 -14.41 -3.73 17.35
C ASP A 174 -15.24 -3.53 16.07
N THR A 175 -15.07 -4.39 15.07
CA THR A 175 -15.78 -4.28 13.79
C THR A 175 -17.30 -4.28 13.97
N LYS A 176 -17.81 -4.97 14.99
CA LYS A 176 -19.23 -4.95 15.36
C LYS A 176 -19.69 -3.59 15.89
N GLU A 177 -18.86 -2.96 16.71
CA GLU A 177 -19.17 -1.64 17.29
C GLU A 177 -19.10 -0.55 16.22
N GLU A 178 -18.17 -0.64 15.27
CA GLU A 178 -18.11 0.28 14.13
C GLU A 178 -19.32 0.11 13.21
N LEU A 179 -19.74 -1.13 12.93
CA LEU A 179 -20.95 -1.41 12.16
C LEU A 179 -22.19 -0.82 12.85
N LYS A 180 -22.31 -0.99 14.18
CA LYS A 180 -23.39 -0.41 14.96
C LYS A 180 -23.41 1.12 14.86
N ARG A 181 -22.26 1.77 15.03
CA ARG A 181 -22.14 3.25 14.93
C ARG A 181 -22.41 3.78 13.54
N ALA A 182 -21.99 3.08 12.50
CA ALA A 182 -22.29 3.46 11.13
C ALA A 182 -23.79 3.32 10.84
N ARG A 183 -24.44 2.28 11.37
CA ARG A 183 -25.90 2.14 11.31
C ARG A 183 -26.61 3.24 12.07
N GLU A 184 -26.14 3.61 13.26
CA GLU A 184 -26.67 4.74 14.03
C GLU A 184 -26.52 6.07 13.28
N ARG A 185 -25.39 6.31 12.61
CA ARG A 185 -25.17 7.50 11.75
C ARG A 185 -26.12 7.53 10.56
N TYR A 186 -26.32 6.39 9.90
CA TYR A 186 -27.30 6.27 8.82
C TYR A 186 -28.72 6.59 9.30
N LEU A 187 -29.16 5.97 10.40
CA LEU A 187 -30.48 6.24 11.00
C LEU A 187 -30.61 7.70 11.49
N ALA A 188 -29.52 8.32 11.95
CA ALA A 188 -29.52 9.73 12.33
C ALA A 188 -29.67 10.65 11.11
N ALA A 189 -28.98 10.34 10.01
CA ALA A 189 -29.06 11.09 8.76
C ALA A 189 -30.43 10.98 8.07
N GLN A 190 -31.17 9.89 8.30
CA GLN A 190 -32.57 9.76 7.84
C GLN A 190 -33.54 10.72 8.51
N LYS A 191 -33.16 11.37 9.62
CA LYS A 191 -34.07 12.30 10.30
C LYS A 191 -34.28 13.54 9.42
N PRO A 192 -35.54 14.00 9.25
CA PRO A 192 -35.83 15.18 8.45
C PRO A 192 -35.05 16.40 8.93
N MET A 193 -34.63 17.23 7.99
CA MET A 193 -34.11 18.55 8.30
C MET A 193 -35.10 19.37 9.11
N ARG A 194 -34.58 20.13 10.07
CA ARG A 194 -35.40 21.06 10.86
C ARG A 194 -35.76 22.31 10.06
N LEU A 195 -34.87 22.73 9.16
CA LEU A 195 -35.00 23.94 8.34
C LEU A 195 -34.62 23.61 6.90
N LEU A 196 -35.40 24.10 5.93
CA LEU A 196 -35.12 23.91 4.50
C LEU A 196 -33.77 24.54 4.08
N ALA A 197 -33.32 25.58 4.78
CA ALA A 197 -32.00 26.17 4.57
C ALA A 197 -30.83 25.20 4.83
N GLN A 198 -31.05 24.09 5.55
CA GLN A 198 -30.05 23.07 5.85
C GLN A 198 -30.00 21.95 4.79
N TRP A 199 -30.72 22.10 3.68
CA TRP A 199 -30.86 21.09 2.63
C TRP A 199 -29.54 20.52 2.13
N GLU A 200 -28.61 21.37 1.74
CA GLU A 200 -27.32 20.93 1.19
C GLU A 200 -26.46 20.20 2.24
N THR A 201 -26.46 20.69 3.48
CA THR A 201 -25.72 20.06 4.59
C THR A 201 -26.27 18.67 4.90
N TRP A 202 -27.60 18.56 5.03
CA TRP A 202 -28.26 17.30 5.31
C TRP A 202 -28.09 16.28 4.18
N LEU A 203 -28.21 16.72 2.92
CA LEU A 203 -27.92 15.86 1.77
C LEU A 203 -26.49 15.31 1.81
N THR A 204 -25.53 16.15 2.18
CA THR A 204 -24.12 15.76 2.30
C THR A 204 -23.92 14.74 3.43
N GLU A 205 -24.56 14.94 4.59
CA GLU A 205 -24.52 13.99 5.71
C GLU A 205 -25.15 12.64 5.34
N MET A 206 -26.27 12.67 4.63
CA MET A 206 -26.94 11.46 4.17
C MET A 206 -26.14 10.71 3.11
N ASP A 207 -25.57 11.40 2.12
CA ASP A 207 -24.69 10.81 1.10
C ASP A 207 -23.44 10.17 1.74
N HIS A 208 -22.84 10.86 2.73
CA HIS A 208 -21.71 10.34 3.48
C HIS A 208 -22.10 9.09 4.28
N ALA A 209 -23.23 9.10 4.99
CA ALA A 209 -23.70 7.97 5.77
C ALA A 209 -24.07 6.75 4.89
N ILE A 210 -24.67 6.98 3.72
CA ILE A 210 -24.94 5.92 2.73
C ILE A 210 -23.62 5.34 2.21
N THR A 211 -22.67 6.19 1.82
CA THR A 211 -21.37 5.75 1.29
C THR A 211 -20.61 4.93 2.32
N GLU A 212 -20.58 5.40 3.56
CA GLU A 212 -19.95 4.71 4.67
C GLU A 212 -20.67 3.39 5.00
N GLY A 213 -22.00 3.39 5.06
CA GLY A 213 -22.78 2.18 5.30
C GLY A 213 -22.65 1.14 4.18
N LYS A 214 -22.56 1.58 2.91
CA LYS A 214 -22.24 0.72 1.78
C LYS A 214 -20.86 0.07 1.95
N ALA A 215 -19.85 0.87 2.27
CA ALA A 215 -18.47 0.41 2.47
C ALA A 215 -18.33 -0.60 3.62
N LEU A 216 -19.12 -0.44 4.69
CA LEU A 216 -19.12 -1.33 5.87
C LEU A 216 -20.07 -2.52 5.74
N GLY A 217 -20.83 -2.63 4.64
CA GLY A 217 -21.74 -3.76 4.41
C GLY A 217 -23.04 -3.71 5.22
N ILE A 218 -23.52 -2.52 5.60
CA ILE A 218 -24.80 -2.36 6.28
C ILE A 218 -25.93 -2.76 5.32
N PRO A 219 -26.80 -3.72 5.67
CA PRO A 219 -27.86 -4.21 4.78
C PRO A 219 -28.76 -3.12 4.22
N GLU A 220 -29.17 -2.16 5.07
CA GLU A 220 -30.07 -1.06 4.71
C GLU A 220 -29.45 -0.09 3.70
N CYS A 221 -28.12 -0.03 3.63
CA CYS A 221 -27.40 0.81 2.68
C CYS A 221 -27.09 0.09 1.36
N GLN A 222 -27.35 -1.22 1.22
CA GLN A 222 -27.02 -1.96 0.00
C GLN A 222 -28.08 -1.81 -1.09
N ASP A 223 -29.36 -1.75 -0.70
CA ASP A 223 -30.46 -1.66 -1.64
C ASP A 223 -30.79 -0.20 -1.96
N GLU A 224 -30.71 0.15 -3.24
CA GLU A 224 -31.02 1.50 -3.70
C GLU A 224 -32.50 1.85 -3.54
N GLU A 225 -33.41 0.87 -3.59
CA GLU A 225 -34.84 1.11 -3.40
C GLU A 225 -35.15 1.44 -1.93
N PHE A 226 -34.54 0.74 -0.97
CA PHE A 226 -34.69 1.10 0.45
C PHE A 226 -34.13 2.49 0.78
N ILE A 227 -32.97 2.83 0.20
CA ILE A 227 -32.40 4.18 0.36
C ILE A 227 -33.34 5.26 -0.19
N LYS A 228 -33.95 5.03 -1.37
CA LYS A 228 -34.92 5.96 -1.96
C LYS A 228 -36.17 6.10 -1.11
N GLU A 229 -36.72 5.00 -0.59
CA GLU A 229 -37.88 5.05 0.30
C GLU A 229 -37.59 5.87 1.55
N ASP A 230 -36.44 5.66 2.17
CA ASP A 230 -36.05 6.36 3.39
C ASP A 230 -35.78 7.84 3.12
N PHE A 231 -35.22 8.18 1.95
CA PHE A 231 -35.10 9.56 1.49
C PHE A 231 -36.46 10.24 1.32
N VAL A 232 -37.38 9.58 0.61
CA VAL A 232 -38.74 10.07 0.38
C VAL A 232 -39.47 10.28 1.70
N LYS A 233 -39.38 9.34 2.63
CA LYS A 233 -39.96 9.46 3.98
C LYS A 233 -39.40 10.68 4.73
N ALA A 234 -38.09 10.93 4.64
CA ALA A 234 -37.44 12.05 5.31
C ALA A 234 -37.85 13.43 4.73
N VAL A 235 -38.08 13.49 3.41
CA VAL A 235 -38.37 14.75 2.69
C VAL A 235 -39.88 15.04 2.56
N LEU A 236 -40.73 14.02 2.71
CA LEU A 236 -42.19 14.16 2.54
C LEU A 236 -42.80 15.27 3.40
N LYS A 237 -42.42 15.34 4.67
CA LYS A 237 -42.97 16.35 5.60
C LYS A 237 -42.41 17.76 5.35
N PRO A 238 -41.08 17.94 5.16
CA PRO A 238 -40.52 19.25 4.81
C PRO A 238 -40.91 19.77 3.41
N SER A 239 -41.14 18.89 2.43
CA SER A 239 -41.47 19.28 1.04
C SER A 239 -42.39 18.25 0.33
N PRO A 240 -43.72 18.31 0.57
CA PRO A 240 -44.67 17.36 0.01
C PRO A 240 -44.81 17.45 -1.51
N GLU A 241 -44.76 18.68 -2.05
CA GLU A 241 -44.94 18.96 -3.48
C GLU A 241 -43.79 18.40 -4.31
N TRP A 242 -42.55 18.62 -3.84
CA TRP A 242 -41.36 18.03 -4.46
C TRP A 242 -41.41 16.50 -4.43
N THR A 243 -41.81 15.92 -3.29
CA THR A 243 -41.89 14.46 -3.12
C THR A 243 -42.87 13.84 -4.10
N THR A 244 -44.03 14.48 -4.31
CA THR A 244 -45.04 14.02 -5.28
C THR A 244 -44.51 14.09 -6.72
N ALA A 245 -43.81 15.17 -7.08
CA ALA A 245 -43.20 15.30 -8.40
C ALA A 245 -42.07 14.28 -8.63
N PHE A 246 -41.25 14.02 -7.61
CA PHE A 246 -40.18 13.03 -7.65
C PHE A 246 -40.71 11.61 -7.86
N MET A 247 -41.75 11.23 -7.11
CA MET A 247 -42.39 9.91 -7.26
C MET A 247 -43.12 9.76 -8.59
N ALA A 248 -43.70 10.83 -9.15
CA ALA A 248 -44.45 10.81 -10.40
C ALA A 248 -43.57 10.76 -11.67
N GLY A 249 -42.33 11.27 -11.63
CA GLY A 249 -41.49 11.36 -12.83
C GLY A 249 -39.97 11.28 -12.63
N GLY A 250 -39.46 11.49 -11.41
CA GLY A 250 -38.02 11.48 -11.08
C GLY A 250 -37.43 10.10 -10.75
N ASN A 251 -38.26 9.06 -10.63
CA ASN A 251 -37.89 7.70 -10.20
C ASN A 251 -36.95 6.92 -11.16
N LYS A 252 -36.41 7.58 -12.20
CA LYS A 252 -35.50 6.95 -13.18
C LYS A 252 -34.02 7.24 -12.93
N ASP A 253 -33.70 8.15 -12.00
CA ASP A 253 -32.31 8.50 -11.68
C ASP A 253 -31.78 7.73 -10.44
N PRO A 254 -30.61 7.06 -10.55
CA PRO A 254 -30.10 6.16 -9.52
C PRO A 254 -29.48 6.86 -8.30
N LEU A 255 -29.38 8.18 -8.28
CA LEU A 255 -28.82 8.94 -7.16
C LEU A 255 -29.75 10.10 -6.77
N PRO A 256 -30.03 10.33 -5.46
CA PRO A 256 -30.82 11.45 -4.97
C PRO A 256 -30.20 12.85 -5.21
N ARG A 257 -29.11 12.92 -5.98
CA ARG A 257 -28.35 14.13 -6.34
C ARG A 257 -29.08 15.08 -7.31
N VAL A 258 -30.31 14.79 -7.71
CA VAL A 258 -31.03 15.58 -8.70
C VAL A 258 -31.74 16.77 -8.03
N ARG A 259 -30.99 17.86 -7.92
CA ARG A 259 -31.38 19.28 -7.73
C ARG A 259 -32.84 19.53 -7.33
N LEU A 260 -33.05 19.89 -6.06
CA LEU A 260 -34.10 20.84 -5.65
C LEU A 260 -33.67 22.26 -6.05
N THR A 261 -33.84 22.62 -7.33
CA THR A 261 -33.94 24.03 -7.74
C THR A 261 -35.34 24.29 -8.26
N VAL A 262 -36.36 23.99 -7.45
CA VAL A 262 -37.73 24.50 -7.64
C VAL A 262 -38.40 24.49 -6.27
N ALA A 263 -38.32 25.59 -5.51
CA ALA A 263 -39.28 25.93 -4.45
C ALA A 263 -39.01 27.29 -3.75
N SER A 264 -37.94 28.03 -4.08
CA SER A 264 -37.76 29.40 -3.56
C SER A 264 -38.11 30.51 -4.55
N ASP A 265 -38.49 30.17 -5.78
CA ASP A 265 -38.66 31.15 -6.88
C ASP A 265 -40.10 31.30 -7.38
N GLN A 266 -41.10 31.00 -6.53
CA GLN A 266 -42.49 31.38 -6.80
C GLN A 266 -42.81 32.84 -6.40
N THR A 267 -41.79 33.70 -6.36
CA THR A 267 -41.98 35.15 -6.36
C THR A 267 -40.96 35.81 -7.28
N GLN A 268 -41.09 35.64 -8.60
CA GLN A 268 -41.05 36.71 -9.61
C GLN A 268 -40.80 36.17 -11.03
N GLY A 269 -41.70 36.52 -11.96
CA GLY A 269 -41.45 37.04 -13.32
C GLY A 269 -40.53 36.31 -14.31
N PRO A 270 -40.85 36.34 -15.62
CA PRO A 270 -40.15 35.55 -16.63
C PRO A 270 -38.85 36.25 -17.07
N GLU A 271 -37.71 35.62 -16.86
CA GLU A 271 -36.53 35.80 -17.71
C GLU A 271 -35.46 34.73 -17.42
N GLY A 272 -34.68 34.41 -18.43
CA GLY A 272 -33.93 33.17 -18.52
C GLY A 272 -32.52 33.18 -17.90
N ARG A 273 -31.94 31.97 -17.97
CA ARG A 273 -30.53 31.59 -18.09
C ARG A 273 -29.81 31.00 -16.87
N LEU A 274 -29.23 29.81 -17.18
CA LEU A 274 -27.93 29.26 -16.78
C LEU A 274 -27.81 28.63 -15.39
N CYS A 275 -27.53 27.32 -15.32
CA CYS A 275 -26.13 26.85 -15.33
C CYS A 275 -26.03 25.32 -15.39
N SER A 276 -25.40 24.87 -16.47
CA SER A 276 -24.90 23.53 -16.75
C SER A 276 -23.67 23.20 -15.89
N LYS A 277 -23.61 22.01 -15.30
CA LYS A 277 -22.39 21.21 -15.06
C LYS A 277 -22.71 19.92 -14.30
N TRP A 278 -22.01 18.86 -14.71
CA TRP A 278 -21.96 17.48 -14.19
C TRP A 278 -22.85 16.43 -14.87
N THR A 279 -22.59 16.20 -16.15
CA THR A 279 -22.73 14.88 -16.78
C THR A 279 -21.45 14.58 -17.56
N SER A 280 -20.48 13.92 -16.94
CA SER A 280 -19.35 13.31 -17.68
C SER A 280 -18.49 12.47 -16.74
N THR A 281 -18.84 11.20 -16.57
CA THR A 281 -17.92 10.04 -16.62
C THR A 281 -18.74 8.79 -16.34
N GLU A 282 -19.36 8.22 -17.37
CA GLU A 282 -19.47 6.76 -17.56
C GLU A 282 -20.13 6.46 -18.92
N ARG A 283 -19.41 6.70 -20.02
CA ARG A 283 -19.77 6.17 -21.34
C ARG A 283 -18.57 6.20 -22.28
N ARG A 284 -17.55 5.40 -21.98
CA ARG A 284 -16.56 4.97 -22.98
C ARG A 284 -15.86 3.70 -22.53
N ARG A 285 -16.56 2.58 -22.65
CA ARG A 285 -15.97 1.24 -22.87
C ARG A 285 -17.07 0.33 -23.42
N ARG A 286 -17.23 0.37 -24.74
CA ARG A 286 -17.80 -0.67 -25.61
C ARG A 286 -17.73 -0.15 -27.06
N ARG A 287 -16.54 -0.26 -27.64
CA ARG A 287 -16.31 -0.74 -29.01
C ARG A 287 -15.00 -1.50 -28.97
#